data_AF-A0A4U8YM05-F1
#
_entry.id   AF-A0A4U8YM05-F1
#
_cell.length_a   1.000
_cell.length_b   1.000
_cell.length_c   1.000
_cell.angle_alpha   90.00
_cell.angle_beta   90.00
_cell.angle_gamma   90.00
#
_symmetry.space_group_name_H-M   'P 1'
#
loop_
_entity.id
_entity.type
_entity.pdbx_description
1 polymer ?
#
loop_
_entity_poly.entity_id
_entity_poly.type
_entity_poly.pdbx_seq_one_letter_code
_entity_poly.pdbx_strand_id
1 'polypeptide(L)'
;MRYYGEEALGLIETTGMVPAIYGADQMLKAANVELISYENIGSTLVTIFVKGDVAAVKASVEAGAAAAKEIGPLTAHNVMPRPISAVGDIVSVHDVDAQIDDAEDLPRSKALGMVETFGIVFALEAADAMVKAADVDLLGYENTASGYISILVSGDVGAVKAAVEAGESAVKEMGVDPHSSCVIPTPHPALTKITSQYALDKLLP
;
A
#
# COMPACT_ATOMS: atom_id res chain seq x y z
N MET A 1 -14.22 -6.18 7.90
CA MET A 1 -15.46 -6.98 7.91
C MET A 1 -15.07 -8.42 7.66
N ARG A 2 -15.45 -9.36 8.54
CA ARG A 2 -15.01 -10.76 8.44
C ARG A 2 -15.34 -11.37 7.06
N TYR A 3 -14.35 -12.02 6.44
CA TYR A 3 -14.51 -12.75 5.19
C TYR A 3 -14.78 -14.23 5.48
N TYR A 4 -15.93 -14.75 5.06
CA TYR A 4 -16.38 -16.10 5.41
C TYR A 4 -16.10 -17.15 4.32
N GLY A 5 -15.47 -16.77 3.20
CA GLY A 5 -15.36 -17.62 2.01
C GLY A 5 -16.59 -17.52 1.11
N GLU A 6 -16.68 -18.43 0.12
CA GLU A 6 -17.77 -18.57 -0.86
C GLU A 6 -17.97 -17.43 -1.87
N GLU A 7 -17.38 -16.26 -1.65
CA GLU A 7 -17.22 -15.18 -2.63
C GLU A 7 -15.87 -15.32 -3.35
N ALA A 8 -15.66 -14.65 -4.49
CA ALA A 8 -14.36 -14.72 -5.15
C ALA A 8 -13.32 -13.93 -4.36
N LEU A 9 -12.11 -14.46 -4.26
CA LEU A 9 -10.96 -13.84 -3.60
C LEU A 9 -9.87 -13.54 -4.62
N GLY A 10 -9.40 -12.30 -4.64
CA GLY A 10 -8.29 -11.83 -5.45
C GLY A 10 -7.09 -11.49 -4.59
N LEU A 11 -5.90 -11.86 -5.06
CA LEU A 11 -4.65 -11.73 -4.34
C LEU A 11 -3.58 -11.15 -5.26
N ILE A 12 -2.84 -10.16 -4.78
CA ILE A 12 -1.53 -9.77 -5.33
C ILE A 12 -0.52 -9.73 -4.18
N GLU A 13 0.69 -10.19 -4.44
CA GLU A 13 1.79 -10.21 -3.48
C GLU A 13 3.03 -9.57 -4.11
N THR A 14 3.63 -8.61 -3.42
CA THR A 14 4.76 -7.82 -3.89
C THR A 14 5.93 -7.89 -2.91
N THR A 15 7.11 -7.53 -3.40
CA THR A 15 8.25 -7.17 -2.55
C THR A 15 8.19 -5.68 -2.24
N GLY A 16 7.83 -5.33 -1.01
CA GLY A 16 7.65 -3.96 -0.55
C GLY A 16 6.19 -3.50 -0.54
N MET A 17 5.91 -2.50 0.29
CA MET A 17 4.57 -1.95 0.51
C MET A 17 4.14 -1.03 -0.64
N VAL A 18 5.04 -0.21 -1.17
CA VAL A 18 4.70 0.78 -2.21
C VAL A 18 4.13 0.14 -3.49
N PRO A 19 4.71 -0.92 -4.08
CA PRO A 19 4.08 -1.64 -5.18
C PRO A 19 2.75 -2.29 -4.76
N ALA A 20 2.61 -2.74 -3.51
CA ALA A 20 1.35 -3.31 -3.00
C ALA A 20 0.23 -2.27 -2.98
N ILE A 21 0.50 -1.07 -2.44
CA ILE A 21 -0.48 0.02 -2.34
C ILE A 21 -0.87 0.54 -3.71
N TYR A 22 0.09 0.70 -4.63
CA TYR A 22 -0.22 1.10 -6.00
C TYR A 22 -1.04 0.03 -6.72
N GLY A 23 -0.67 -1.24 -6.56
CA GLY A 23 -1.46 -2.36 -7.05
C GLY A 23 -2.89 -2.33 -6.50
N ALA A 24 -3.06 -2.17 -5.18
CA ALA A 24 -4.36 -2.10 -4.52
C ALA A 24 -5.22 -0.94 -5.04
N ASP A 25 -4.64 0.25 -5.25
CA ASP A 25 -5.35 1.39 -5.85
C ASP A 25 -5.94 1.03 -7.22
N GLN A 26 -5.14 0.38 -8.07
CA GLN A 26 -5.58 -0.03 -9.40
C GLN A 26 -6.57 -1.19 -9.34
N MET A 27 -6.40 -2.15 -8.43
CA MET A 27 -7.38 -3.22 -8.18
C MET A 27 -8.77 -2.64 -7.87
N LEU A 28 -8.83 -1.68 -6.94
CA LEU A 28 -10.07 -1.09 -6.45
C LEU A 28 -10.74 -0.16 -7.46
N LYS A 29 -9.95 0.46 -8.35
CA LYS A 29 -10.46 1.33 -9.43
C LYS A 29 -10.90 0.56 -10.67
N ALA A 30 -10.33 -0.61 -10.92
CA ALA A 30 -10.58 -1.38 -12.15
C ALA A 30 -11.94 -2.09 -12.16
N ALA A 31 -12.45 -2.49 -10.99
CA ALA A 31 -13.71 -3.22 -10.88
C ALA A 31 -14.38 -3.01 -9.52
N ASN A 32 -15.66 -3.40 -9.43
CA ASN A 32 -16.40 -3.40 -8.16
C ASN A 32 -15.92 -4.55 -7.25
N VAL A 33 -14.84 -4.30 -6.53
CA VAL A 33 -14.27 -5.19 -5.52
C VAL A 33 -14.06 -4.46 -4.21
N GLU A 34 -14.01 -5.20 -3.12
CA GLU A 34 -13.80 -4.67 -1.78
C GLU A 34 -12.44 -5.10 -1.25
N LEU A 35 -11.64 -4.15 -0.76
CA LEU A 35 -10.43 -4.44 0.02
C LEU A 35 -10.85 -5.00 1.38
N ILE A 36 -10.46 -6.24 1.66
CA ILE A 36 -10.89 -6.96 2.86
C ILE A 36 -9.74 -7.32 3.79
N SER A 37 -8.55 -7.54 3.25
CA SER A 37 -7.38 -7.86 4.06
C SER A 37 -6.13 -7.27 3.45
N TYR A 38 -5.17 -7.00 4.33
CA TYR A 38 -3.82 -6.55 4.01
C TYR A 38 -2.91 -7.32 4.94
N GLU A 39 -1.88 -7.94 4.38
CA GLU A 39 -0.89 -8.63 5.19
C GLU A 39 0.52 -8.20 4.82
N ASN A 40 1.28 -7.88 5.85
CA ASN A 40 2.72 -7.72 5.78
C ASN A 40 3.33 -8.93 6.51
N ILE A 41 3.68 -9.96 5.74
CA ILE A 41 4.12 -11.28 6.24
C ILE A 41 5.50 -11.17 6.92
N GLY A 42 6.15 -10.01 6.80
CA GLY A 42 7.57 -9.84 7.08
C GLY A 42 8.42 -10.45 5.97
N SER A 43 9.75 -10.32 6.11
CA SER A 43 10.67 -10.65 5.02
C SER A 43 10.27 -9.99 3.70
N THR A 44 9.82 -8.74 3.75
CA THR A 44 9.58 -7.87 2.58
C THR A 44 8.32 -8.20 1.77
N LEU A 45 7.55 -9.24 2.13
CA LEU A 45 6.36 -9.64 1.38
C LEU A 45 5.10 -8.92 1.89
N VAL A 46 4.39 -8.29 0.96
CA VAL A 46 3.14 -7.58 1.22
C VAL A 46 2.06 -8.09 0.29
N THR A 47 0.91 -8.46 0.86
CA THR A 47 -0.19 -9.09 0.13
C THR A 47 -1.48 -8.31 0.30
N ILE A 48 -2.15 -8.02 -0.82
CA ILE A 48 -3.44 -7.35 -0.89
C ILE A 48 -4.52 -8.38 -1.20
N PHE A 49 -5.63 -8.32 -0.45
CA PHE A 49 -6.76 -9.21 -0.60
C PHE A 49 -8.01 -8.41 -0.96
N VAL A 50 -8.63 -8.74 -2.08
CA VAL A 50 -9.93 -8.19 -2.46
C VAL A 50 -10.98 -9.28 -2.61
N LYS A 51 -12.25 -8.93 -2.41
CA LYS A 51 -13.37 -9.82 -2.72
C LYS A 51 -14.37 -9.18 -3.68
N GLY A 52 -15.20 -10.02 -4.27
CA GLY A 52 -16.34 -9.60 -5.08
C GLY A 52 -16.83 -10.72 -5.99
N ASP A 53 -17.51 -10.35 -7.08
CA ASP A 53 -17.89 -11.29 -8.13
C ASP A 53 -16.65 -11.80 -8.89
N VAL A 54 -16.68 -13.07 -9.32
CA VAL A 54 -15.53 -13.72 -9.99
C VAL A 54 -14.99 -12.90 -11.17
N ALA A 55 -15.86 -12.32 -11.99
CA ALA A 55 -15.45 -11.52 -13.14
C ALA A 55 -14.79 -10.19 -12.71
N ALA A 56 -15.34 -9.52 -11.70
CA ALA A 56 -14.78 -8.28 -11.15
C ALA A 56 -13.42 -8.54 -10.50
N VAL A 57 -13.30 -9.61 -9.73
CA VAL A 57 -12.04 -10.01 -9.08
C VAL A 57 -10.95 -10.34 -10.11
N LYS A 58 -11.28 -11.03 -11.21
CA LYS A 58 -10.32 -11.28 -12.30
C LYS A 58 -9.79 -9.99 -12.91
N ALA A 59 -10.68 -9.08 -13.31
CA ALA A 59 -10.29 -7.81 -13.90
C ALA A 59 -9.47 -6.95 -12.92
N SER A 60 -9.87 -6.95 -11.65
CA SER A 60 -9.19 -6.26 -10.57
C SER A 60 -7.76 -6.77 -10.36
N VAL A 61 -7.58 -8.08 -10.22
CA VAL A 61 -6.26 -8.71 -10.01
C VAL A 61 -5.35 -8.50 -11.23
N GLU A 62 -5.86 -8.62 -12.45
CA GLU A 62 -5.08 -8.35 -13.66
C GLU A 62 -4.55 -6.91 -13.69
N ALA A 63 -5.41 -5.92 -13.42
CA ALA A 63 -5.03 -4.51 -13.38
C ALA A 63 -4.02 -4.22 -12.26
N GLY A 64 -4.27 -4.72 -11.05
CA GLY A 64 -3.40 -4.54 -9.90
C GLY A 64 -2.02 -5.16 -10.07
N ALA A 65 -1.98 -6.40 -10.57
CA ALA A 65 -0.74 -7.12 -10.81
C ALA A 65 0.12 -6.43 -11.88
N ALA A 66 -0.51 -5.94 -12.97
CA ALA A 66 0.19 -5.18 -13.99
C ALA A 66 0.79 -3.89 -13.41
N ALA A 67 0.00 -3.11 -12.67
CA ALA A 67 0.44 -1.84 -12.09
C ALA A 67 1.55 -2.01 -11.04
N ALA A 68 1.42 -2.98 -10.12
CA ALA A 68 2.43 -3.26 -9.12
C ALA A 68 3.78 -3.61 -9.77
N LYS A 69 3.75 -4.42 -10.84
CA LYS A 69 4.93 -4.85 -11.59
C LYS A 69 5.65 -3.71 -12.32
N GLU A 70 4.98 -2.59 -12.59
CA GLU A 70 5.60 -1.41 -13.22
C GLU A 70 6.56 -0.69 -12.27
N ILE A 71 6.31 -0.73 -10.95
CA ILE A 71 7.06 0.05 -9.96
C ILE A 71 7.84 -0.79 -8.96
N GLY A 72 7.63 -2.11 -8.91
CA GLY A 72 8.38 -3.00 -8.04
C GLY A 72 8.16 -4.49 -8.36
N PRO A 73 8.87 -5.40 -7.67
CA PRO A 73 8.73 -6.84 -7.90
C PRO A 73 7.36 -7.35 -7.46
N LEU A 74 6.60 -7.93 -8.40
CA LEU A 74 5.41 -8.73 -8.12
C LEU A 74 5.83 -10.20 -7.93
N THR A 75 5.64 -10.73 -6.72
CA THR A 75 6.00 -12.11 -6.36
C THR A 75 4.96 -13.10 -6.86
N ALA A 76 3.67 -12.81 -6.64
CA ALA A 76 2.57 -13.68 -7.03
C ALA A 76 1.27 -12.89 -7.23
N HIS A 77 0.33 -13.48 -7.97
CA HIS A 77 -1.06 -13.06 -7.98
C HIS A 77 -1.96 -14.28 -8.21
N ASN A 78 -3.20 -14.25 -7.73
CA ASN A 78 -4.14 -15.35 -7.89
C ASN A 78 -5.60 -14.87 -7.81
N VAL A 79 -6.49 -15.66 -8.42
CA VAL A 79 -7.94 -15.52 -8.25
C VAL A 79 -8.51 -16.86 -7.84
N MET A 80 -9.18 -16.90 -6.69
CA MET A 80 -9.89 -18.07 -6.19
C MET A 80 -11.39 -17.82 -6.35
N PRO A 81 -12.09 -18.48 -7.30
CA PRO A 81 -13.48 -18.15 -7.61
C PRO A 81 -14.48 -18.40 -6.47
N ARG A 82 -14.19 -19.38 -5.60
CA ARG A 82 -15.07 -19.78 -4.50
C ARG A 82 -14.29 -20.54 -3.42
N PRO A 83 -13.47 -19.85 -2.60
CA PRO A 83 -12.78 -20.47 -1.49
C PRO A 83 -13.76 -21.11 -0.51
N ILE A 84 -13.42 -22.26 0.05
CA ILE A 84 -14.20 -22.88 1.13
C ILE A 84 -14.11 -22.02 2.40
N SER A 85 -15.10 -22.15 3.29
CA SER A 85 -15.19 -21.30 4.49
C SER A 85 -13.97 -21.34 5.41
N ALA A 86 -13.32 -22.51 5.53
CA ALA A 86 -12.08 -22.65 6.30
C ALA A 86 -10.93 -21.75 5.80
N VAL A 87 -10.90 -21.40 4.52
CA VAL A 87 -9.94 -20.41 3.98
C VAL A 87 -10.31 -19.00 4.43
N GLY A 88 -11.60 -18.71 4.57
CA GLY A 88 -12.08 -17.43 5.07
C GLY A 88 -11.57 -17.10 6.46
N ASP A 89 -11.44 -18.11 7.32
CA ASP A 89 -10.88 -17.96 8.67
C ASP A 89 -9.41 -17.48 8.62
N ILE A 90 -8.61 -17.96 7.66
CA ILE A 90 -7.22 -17.51 7.48
C ILE A 90 -7.19 -16.06 7.01
N VAL A 91 -7.96 -15.72 5.97
CA VAL A 91 -8.02 -14.36 5.42
C VAL A 91 -8.46 -13.34 6.47
N SER A 92 -9.39 -13.73 7.34
CA SER A 92 -9.96 -12.86 8.37
C SER A 92 -9.01 -12.52 9.52
N VAL A 93 -7.89 -13.24 9.68
CA VAL A 93 -6.83 -12.85 10.63
C VAL A 93 -6.20 -11.51 10.23
N HIS A 94 -6.27 -11.19 8.93
CA HIS A 94 -5.63 -10.03 8.31
C HIS A 94 -6.65 -8.95 7.91
N ASP A 95 -7.84 -8.95 8.51
CA ASP A 95 -8.93 -8.02 8.20
C ASP A 95 -8.49 -6.57 8.42
N VAL A 96 -8.55 -5.75 7.36
CA VAL A 96 -8.14 -4.33 7.43
C VAL A 96 -8.99 -3.51 8.38
N ASP A 97 -10.26 -3.88 8.59
CA ASP A 97 -11.15 -3.14 9.49
C ASP A 97 -10.90 -3.49 10.97
N ALA A 98 -10.26 -4.64 11.25
CA ALA A 98 -9.90 -5.03 12.62
C ALA A 98 -8.65 -4.29 13.13
N GLN A 99 -7.93 -3.63 12.24
CA GLN A 99 -6.65 -2.96 12.50
C GLN A 99 -6.79 -1.43 12.62
N ILE A 100 -8.02 -0.92 12.54
CA ILE A 100 -8.35 0.50 12.73
C ILE A 100 -9.27 0.67 13.93
N ASP A 101 -9.03 1.71 14.74
CA ASP A 101 -9.80 1.98 15.95
C ASP A 101 -11.24 2.41 15.62
N ASP A 102 -11.41 3.20 14.55
CA ASP A 102 -12.69 3.78 14.12
C ASP A 102 -12.70 3.99 12.59
N ALA A 103 -13.49 3.19 11.86
CA ALA A 103 -13.59 3.30 10.41
C ALA A 103 -14.28 4.59 9.90
N GLU A 104 -15.03 5.27 10.77
CA GLU A 104 -15.82 6.47 10.44
C GLU A 104 -15.01 7.77 10.53
N ASP A 105 -13.84 7.76 11.19
CA ASP A 105 -12.97 8.94 11.37
C ASP A 105 -11.68 8.86 10.52
N LEU A 106 -11.69 8.04 9.46
CA LEU A 106 -10.54 7.96 8.56
C LEU A 106 -10.34 9.29 7.82
N PRO A 107 -9.10 9.82 7.78
CA PRO A 107 -8.82 11.09 7.13
C PRO A 107 -9.19 11.05 5.65
N ARG A 108 -9.64 12.20 5.13
CA ARG A 108 -9.97 12.33 3.71
C ARG A 108 -8.74 12.04 2.85
N SER A 109 -8.92 11.17 1.85
CA SER A 109 -7.88 10.83 0.87
C SER A 109 -7.48 12.07 0.06
N LYS A 110 -6.29 12.63 0.35
CA LYS A 110 -5.55 13.56 -0.52
C LYS A 110 -4.62 12.76 -1.44
N ALA A 111 -3.84 13.42 -2.31
CA ALA A 111 -2.81 12.71 -3.06
C ALA A 111 -1.83 12.03 -2.10
N LEU A 112 -1.40 10.82 -2.45
CA LEU A 112 -0.46 10.02 -1.67
C LEU A 112 0.86 9.93 -2.42
N GLY A 113 1.96 10.24 -1.74
CA GLY A 113 3.31 10.06 -2.23
C GLY A 113 4.03 9.05 -1.36
N MET A 114 4.82 8.18 -1.98
CA MET A 114 5.55 7.14 -1.27
C MET A 114 6.94 6.95 -1.85
N VAL A 115 7.93 6.77 -0.97
CA VAL A 115 9.30 6.37 -1.32
C VAL A 115 9.69 5.20 -0.42
N GLU A 116 10.11 4.09 -1.03
CA GLU A 116 10.55 2.89 -0.35
C GLU A 116 12.06 2.68 -0.55
N THR A 117 12.77 2.39 0.53
CA THR A 117 14.22 2.27 0.53
C THR A 117 14.68 1.01 1.27
N PHE A 118 15.91 0.57 1.03
CA PHE A 118 16.55 -0.49 1.80
C PHE A 118 17.41 0.10 2.93
N GLY A 119 16.83 0.29 4.11
CA GLY A 119 17.50 0.73 5.31
C GLY A 119 17.08 2.12 5.79
N ILE A 120 17.03 2.28 7.12
CA ILE A 120 16.44 3.48 7.74
C ILE A 120 17.22 4.76 7.47
N VAL A 121 18.52 4.66 7.19
CA VAL A 121 19.36 5.82 6.87
C VAL A 121 18.86 6.51 5.60
N PHE A 122 18.56 5.75 4.54
CA PHE A 122 18.02 6.27 3.29
C PHE A 122 16.57 6.74 3.46
N ALA A 123 15.77 6.00 4.24
CA ALA A 123 14.39 6.39 4.52
C ALA A 123 14.29 7.74 5.22
N LEU A 124 15.15 8.00 6.21
CA LEU A 124 15.17 9.28 6.93
C LEU A 124 15.64 10.44 6.05
N GLU A 125 16.65 10.20 5.19
CA GLU A 125 17.08 11.21 4.22
C GLU A 125 15.96 11.51 3.21
N ALA A 126 15.29 10.48 2.68
CA ALA A 126 14.15 10.65 1.79
C ALA A 126 13.03 11.46 2.47
N ALA A 127 12.66 11.10 3.70
CA ALA A 127 11.61 11.79 4.44
C ALA A 127 11.94 13.27 4.67
N ASP A 128 13.17 13.57 5.09
CA ASP A 128 13.64 14.94 5.31
C ASP A 128 13.61 15.76 4.01
N ALA A 129 14.08 15.19 2.90
CA ALA A 129 14.03 15.84 1.59
C ALA A 129 12.60 16.07 1.09
N MET A 130 11.71 15.07 1.25
CA MET A 130 10.31 15.14 0.84
C MET A 130 9.57 16.30 1.52
N VAL A 131 9.70 16.43 2.85
CA VAL A 131 8.99 17.46 3.63
C VAL A 131 9.62 18.85 3.52
N LYS A 132 10.90 18.94 3.13
CA LYS A 132 11.56 20.23 2.85
C LYS A 132 11.24 20.78 1.47
N ALA A 133 11.00 19.92 0.49
CA ALA A 133 10.80 20.32 -0.89
C ALA A 133 9.41 20.91 -1.18
N ALA A 134 8.38 20.49 -0.45
CA ALA A 134 7.01 20.92 -0.68
C ALA A 134 6.17 20.91 0.59
N ASP A 135 5.04 21.61 0.55
CA ASP A 135 4.04 21.61 1.62
C ASP A 135 3.25 20.29 1.60
N VAL A 136 3.78 19.28 2.29
CA VAL A 136 3.20 17.95 2.42
C VAL A 136 3.19 17.50 3.89
N ASP A 137 2.15 16.77 4.25
CA ASP A 137 2.02 16.12 5.55
C ASP A 137 2.79 14.79 5.53
N LEU A 138 3.76 14.59 6.42
CA LEU A 138 4.37 13.27 6.64
C LEU A 138 3.39 12.37 7.36
N LEU A 139 2.73 11.48 6.61
CA LEU A 139 1.67 10.64 7.13
C LEU A 139 2.22 9.56 8.05
N GLY A 140 3.24 8.86 7.60
CA GLY A 140 3.57 7.58 8.18
C GLY A 140 4.89 7.00 7.73
N TYR A 141 5.30 6.00 8.49
CA TYR A 141 6.49 5.21 8.29
C TYR A 141 6.12 3.75 8.42
N GLU A 142 6.52 2.93 7.46
CA GLU A 142 6.28 1.50 7.47
C GLU A 142 7.60 0.73 7.34
N ASN A 143 7.69 -0.42 8.04
CA ASN A 143 8.84 -1.32 8.01
C ASN A 143 8.36 -2.74 7.71
N THR A 144 8.59 -3.19 6.47
CA THR A 144 8.20 -4.52 5.96
C THR A 144 9.12 -5.65 6.45
N ALA A 145 9.91 -5.38 7.48
CA ALA A 145 11.01 -6.20 7.96
C ALA A 145 12.10 -6.44 6.89
N SER A 146 13.21 -7.04 7.30
CA SER A 146 14.34 -7.39 6.41
C SER A 146 14.93 -6.23 5.59
N GLY A 147 14.72 -4.98 6.04
CA GLY A 147 15.41 -3.79 5.56
C GLY A 147 14.58 -2.84 4.70
N TYR A 148 13.42 -3.25 4.17
CA TYR A 148 12.60 -2.31 3.40
C TYR A 148 11.75 -1.43 4.29
N ILE A 149 11.74 -0.15 3.95
CA ILE A 149 11.10 0.90 4.71
C ILE A 149 10.44 1.86 3.75
N SER A 150 9.15 2.14 3.99
CA SER A 150 8.35 3.08 3.20
C SER A 150 8.07 4.36 3.98
N ILE A 151 8.27 5.50 3.32
CA ILE A 151 7.86 6.82 3.78
C ILE A 151 6.62 7.24 3.02
N LEU A 152 5.59 7.69 3.76
CA LEU A 152 4.31 8.10 3.19
C LEU A 152 4.07 9.58 3.46
N VAL A 153 3.74 10.35 2.41
CA VAL A 153 3.36 11.76 2.50
C VAL A 153 2.01 12.02 1.84
N SER A 154 1.31 13.05 2.28
CA SER A 154 0.06 13.50 1.62
C SER A 154 0.02 15.00 1.41
N GLY A 155 -0.79 15.43 0.44
CA GLY A 155 -0.95 16.85 0.13
C GLY A 155 -1.66 17.05 -1.19
N ASP A 156 -1.50 18.24 -1.75
CA ASP A 156 -1.95 18.51 -3.12
C ASP A 156 -1.07 17.76 -4.13
N VAL A 157 -1.66 17.33 -5.25
CA VAL A 157 -0.97 16.48 -6.25
C VAL A 157 0.36 17.08 -6.71
N GLY A 158 0.44 18.41 -6.88
CA GLY A 158 1.67 19.09 -7.28
C GLY A 158 2.76 19.03 -6.20
N ALA A 159 2.38 19.28 -4.94
CA ALA A 159 3.27 19.22 -3.79
C ALA A 159 3.80 17.79 -3.58
N VAL A 160 2.92 16.80 -3.65
CA VAL A 160 3.28 15.38 -3.50
C VAL A 160 4.23 14.91 -4.59
N LYS A 161 4.04 15.33 -5.85
CA LYS A 161 4.98 15.01 -6.94
C LYS A 161 6.37 15.58 -6.66
N ALA A 162 6.45 16.85 -6.27
CA ALA A 162 7.71 17.51 -5.95
C ALA A 162 8.41 16.85 -4.74
N ALA A 163 7.64 16.48 -3.71
CA ALA A 163 8.16 15.78 -2.55
C ALA A 163 8.78 14.43 -2.93
N VAL A 164 8.06 13.57 -3.66
CA VAL A 164 8.56 12.25 -4.07
C VAL A 164 9.81 12.37 -4.95
N GLU A 165 9.83 13.29 -5.91
CA GLU A 165 11.01 13.55 -6.76
C GLU A 165 12.23 13.97 -5.94
N ALA A 166 12.04 14.81 -4.92
CA ALA A 166 13.11 15.23 -4.00
C ALA A 166 13.61 14.06 -3.15
N GLY A 167 12.70 13.25 -2.59
CA GLY A 167 13.05 12.06 -1.80
C GLY A 167 13.85 11.03 -2.61
N GLU A 168 13.43 10.74 -3.84
CA GLU A 168 14.18 9.87 -4.74
C GLU A 168 15.58 10.41 -5.05
N SER A 169 15.67 11.71 -5.33
CA SER A 169 16.93 12.36 -5.69
C SER A 169 17.91 12.32 -4.51
N ALA A 170 17.44 12.58 -3.29
CA ALA A 170 18.26 12.52 -2.09
C ALA A 170 18.84 11.11 -1.85
N VAL A 171 18.03 10.06 -2.03
CA VAL A 171 18.52 8.67 -1.93
C VAL A 171 19.56 8.36 -3.02
N LYS A 172 19.32 8.80 -4.25
CA LYS A 172 20.27 8.65 -5.38
C LYS A 172 21.59 9.37 -5.13
N GLU A 173 21.58 10.54 -4.51
CA GLU A 173 22.78 11.29 -4.13
C GLU A 173 23.61 10.56 -3.06
N MET A 174 22.99 9.71 -2.25
CA MET A 174 23.69 8.81 -1.32
C MET A 174 24.32 7.58 -1.99
N GLY A 175 24.13 7.42 -3.31
CA GLY A 175 24.79 6.38 -4.12
C GLY A 175 24.00 5.09 -4.31
N VAL A 176 22.69 5.08 -4.02
CA VAL A 176 21.79 3.93 -4.25
C VAL A 176 20.48 4.40 -4.85
N ASP A 177 19.79 3.54 -5.61
CA ASP A 177 18.42 3.83 -6.03
C ASP A 177 17.43 3.48 -4.90
N PRO A 178 16.32 4.23 -4.74
CA PRO A 178 15.20 3.78 -3.94
C PRO A 178 14.67 2.46 -4.52
N HIS A 179 14.14 1.58 -3.66
CA HIS A 179 13.58 0.30 -4.07
C HIS A 179 12.35 0.48 -4.96
N SER A 180 11.47 1.39 -4.56
CA SER A 180 10.32 1.80 -5.34
C SER A 180 9.85 3.19 -4.89
N SER A 181 9.08 3.86 -5.75
CA SER A 181 8.45 5.14 -5.45
C SER A 181 7.16 5.27 -6.25
N CYS A 182 6.21 6.05 -5.74
CA CYS A 182 4.93 6.23 -6.39
C CYS A 182 4.25 7.53 -5.97
N VAL A 183 3.48 8.11 -6.89
CA VAL A 183 2.49 9.15 -6.59
C VAL A 183 1.13 8.66 -7.06
N ILE A 184 0.16 8.64 -6.14
CA ILE A 184 -1.25 8.35 -6.44
C ILE A 184 -2.03 9.67 -6.32
N PRO A 185 -2.42 10.31 -7.44
CA PRO A 185 -3.05 11.63 -7.39
C PRO A 185 -4.40 11.66 -6.68
N THR A 186 -5.16 10.56 -6.77
CA THR A 186 -6.48 10.41 -6.14
C THR A 186 -6.60 8.99 -5.62
N PRO A 187 -6.05 8.68 -4.44
CA PRO A 187 -6.05 7.32 -3.91
C PRO A 187 -7.46 6.85 -3.64
N HIS A 188 -7.74 5.59 -3.97
CA HIS A 188 -9.01 4.97 -3.61
C HIS A 188 -9.22 5.07 -2.08
N PRO A 189 -10.39 5.54 -1.58
CA PRO A 189 -10.60 5.80 -0.15
C PRO A 189 -10.32 4.60 0.77
N ALA A 190 -10.54 3.38 0.28
CA ALA A 190 -10.25 2.17 1.06
C ALA A 190 -8.75 1.99 1.40
N LEU A 191 -7.84 2.63 0.68
CA LEU A 191 -6.40 2.58 1.01
C LEU A 191 -6.10 3.21 2.37
N THR A 192 -6.92 4.17 2.83
CA THR A 192 -6.73 4.77 4.15
C THR A 192 -6.79 3.72 5.26
N LYS A 193 -7.55 2.62 5.08
CA LYS A 193 -7.60 1.50 6.03
C LYS A 193 -6.23 0.83 6.25
N ILE A 194 -5.33 0.91 5.27
CA ILE A 194 -3.97 0.40 5.37
C ILE A 194 -3.03 1.51 5.85
N THR A 195 -3.03 2.67 5.19
CA THR A 195 -2.05 3.73 5.48
C THR A 195 -2.20 4.30 6.89
N SER A 196 -3.42 4.33 7.46
CA SER A 196 -3.65 4.82 8.83
C SER A 196 -3.03 3.94 9.92
N GLN A 197 -2.70 2.68 9.61
CA GLN A 197 -2.02 1.78 10.57
C GLN A 197 -0.58 2.22 10.82
N TYR A 198 0.01 2.94 9.86
CA TYR A 198 1.38 3.42 9.88
C TYR A 198 1.47 4.91 10.18
N ALA A 199 0.37 5.52 10.61
CA ALA A 199 0.31 6.93 10.92
C ALA A 199 1.23 7.25 12.11
N LEU A 200 2.01 8.33 11.99
CA LEU A 200 3.05 8.65 12.99
C LEU A 200 2.49 8.86 14.40
N ASP A 201 1.30 9.43 14.53
CA ASP A 201 0.62 9.62 15.81
C ASP A 201 0.34 8.31 16.55
N LYS A 202 0.15 7.20 15.83
CA LYS A 202 0.01 5.85 16.41
C LYS A 202 1.34 5.19 16.77
N LEU A 203 2.44 5.64 16.16
CA LEU A 203 3.77 5.05 16.31
C LEU A 203 4.63 5.75 17.38
N LEU A 204 4.22 6.94 17.82
CA LEU A 204 4.91 7.71 18.84
C LEU A 204 4.55 7.23 20.26
N PRO A 205 5.50 7.29 21.22
CA PRO A 205 5.31 6.84 22.59
C PRO A 205 4.46 7.78 23.47
#